data_AF-A0A534STB5-F1
#
_entry.id   AF-A0A534STB5-F1
#
_cell.length_a   1.000
_cell.length_b   1.000
_cell.length_c   1.000
_cell.angle_alpha   90.00
_cell.angle_beta   90.00
_cell.angle_gamma   90.00
#
_symmetry.space_group_name_H-M   'P 1'
#
loop_
_entity.id
_entity.type
_entity.pdbx_description
1 polymer ?
#
loop_
_entity_poly.entity_id
_entity_poly.type
_entity_poly.pdbx_seq_one_letter_code
_entity_poly.pdbx_strand_id
1 'polypeptide(L)'
;MTRHQIVIAGAASLLQAGHDVTIFEQASELSEIGAGLQLSANATHVLHHLGLGAALAAVGVRPGAYVFRLHDSGEEIHRFALSEEHEKLHGAPYYQVHRADVHTLLAARVRELKRDAIRLNCRVIGF
;
A
#
# COMPACT_ATOMS: atom_id res chain seq x y z
N MET A 1 -6.90 15.51 -3.21
CA MET A 1 -7.07 14.39 -2.26
C MET A 1 -6.18 13.23 -2.70
N THR A 2 -5.49 12.60 -1.75
CA THR A 2 -4.64 11.38 -1.83
C THR A 2 -3.40 11.41 -2.76
N ARG A 3 -2.31 12.10 -2.37
CA ARG A 3 -0.98 11.98 -3.06
C ARG A 3 0.13 11.40 -2.17
N HIS A 4 -0.14 11.10 -0.91
CA HIS A 4 0.90 10.81 0.08
C HIS A 4 1.50 9.41 -0.06
N GLN A 5 0.69 8.40 -0.37
CA GLN A 5 1.11 6.99 -0.33
C GLN A 5 2.22 6.63 -1.33
N ILE A 6 2.16 7.17 -2.56
CA ILE A 6 3.15 6.87 -3.62
C ILE A 6 4.53 7.42 -3.21
N VAL A 7 4.55 8.60 -2.59
CA VAL A 7 5.80 9.25 -2.16
C VAL A 7 6.48 8.45 -1.04
N ILE A 8 5.72 7.94 -0.07
CA ILE A 8 6.29 7.14 1.04
C ILE A 8 6.83 5.80 0.53
N ALA A 9 6.12 5.12 -0.37
CA ALA A 9 6.62 3.88 -0.98
C ALA A 9 7.91 4.11 -1.78
N GLY A 10 7.98 5.20 -2.56
CA GLY A 10 9.18 5.59 -3.28
C GLY A 10 10.36 5.88 -2.35
N ALA A 11 10.13 6.66 -1.28
CA ALA A 11 11.16 6.95 -0.30
C ALA A 11 11.66 5.70 0.43
N ALA A 12 10.76 4.79 0.83
CA ALA A 12 11.14 3.51 1.44
C ALA A 12 12.03 2.69 0.52
N SER A 13 11.70 2.63 -0.78
CA SER A 13 12.47 1.90 -1.78
C SER A 13 13.86 2.51 -1.99
N LEU A 14 13.93 3.84 -2.11
CA LEU A 14 15.20 4.55 -2.27
C LEU A 14 16.10 4.45 -1.03
N LEU A 15 15.52 4.57 0.17
CA LEU A 15 16.25 4.36 1.43
C LEU A 15 16.75 2.93 1.55
N GLN A 16 15.93 1.93 1.18
CA GLN A 16 16.36 0.52 1.17
C GLN A 16 17.51 0.27 0.18
N ALA A 17 17.53 0.99 -0.95
CA ALA A 17 18.63 0.97 -1.92
C ALA A 17 19.89 1.74 -1.47
N GLY A 18 19.87 2.39 -0.30
CA GLY A 18 21.02 3.10 0.27
C GLY A 18 21.14 4.58 -0.13
N HIS A 19 20.12 5.14 -0.77
CA HIS A 19 20.08 6.58 -1.06
C HIS A 19 19.64 7.37 0.18
N ASP A 20 20.21 8.56 0.37
CA ASP A 20 19.74 9.48 1.39
C ASP A 20 18.51 10.25 0.91
N VAL A 21 17.38 10.06 1.59
CA VAL A 21 16.08 10.63 1.21
C VAL A 21 15.46 11.39 2.37
N THR A 22 14.80 12.51 2.05
CA THR A 22 13.94 13.25 2.98
C THR A 22 12.62 13.58 2.29
N ILE A 23 11.52 13.26 2.95
CA ILE A 23 10.15 13.63 2.58
C ILE A 23 9.77 14.89 3.35
N PHE A 24 9.34 15.91 2.63
CA PHE A 24 8.71 17.12 3.19
C PHE A 24 7.20 17.02 2.98
N GLU A 25 6.46 17.00 4.07
CA GLU A 25 5.00 16.92 4.07
C GLU A 25 4.40 18.19 4.68
N GLN A 26 3.47 18.81 3.96
CA GLN A 26 2.82 20.04 4.41
C GLN A 26 1.91 19.81 5.64
N ALA A 27 1.24 18.65 5.71
CA ALA A 27 0.36 18.32 6.83
C ALA A 27 1.12 18.20 8.15
N SER A 28 0.42 18.48 9.24
CA SER A 28 0.95 18.35 10.61
C SER A 28 1.01 16.91 11.10
N GLU A 29 0.30 16.02 10.42
CA GLU A 29 0.21 14.59 10.72
C GLU A 29 0.12 13.79 9.43
N LEU A 30 0.52 12.52 9.50
CA LEU A 30 0.29 11.55 8.44
C LEU A 30 -1.09 10.93 8.67
N SER A 31 -2.10 11.42 7.97
CA SER A 31 -3.43 10.84 7.99
C SER A 31 -3.95 10.57 6.58
N GLU A 32 -4.70 9.49 6.44
CA GLU A 32 -5.38 9.09 5.21
C GLU A 32 -6.84 8.77 5.52
N ILE A 33 -7.73 9.06 4.57
CA ILE A 33 -9.15 8.75 4.71
C ILE A 33 -9.37 7.26 4.41
N GLY A 34 -10.06 6.56 5.32
CA GLY A 34 -10.21 5.10 5.37
C GLY A 34 -11.06 4.47 4.27
N ALA A 35 -10.59 4.50 3.02
CA ALA A 35 -11.12 3.68 1.93
C ALA A 35 -10.42 2.31 1.87
N GLY A 36 -11.12 1.29 1.38
CA GLY A 36 -10.52 0.01 1.05
C GLY A 36 -9.61 0.12 -0.18
N LEU A 37 -8.47 -0.57 -0.14
CA LEU A 37 -7.55 -0.77 -1.24
C LEU A 37 -7.55 -2.23 -1.65
N GLN A 38 -7.40 -2.43 -2.95
CA GLN A 38 -7.15 -3.72 -3.56
C GLN A 38 -5.69 -3.77 -4.00
N LEU A 39 -4.94 -4.74 -3.48
CA LEU A 39 -3.53 -4.95 -3.78
C LEU A 39 -3.38 -6.27 -4.52
N SER A 40 -3.18 -6.19 -5.84
CA SER A 40 -2.78 -7.34 -6.65
C SER A 40 -1.29 -7.66 -6.48
N ALA A 41 -0.89 -8.83 -6.98
CA ALA A 41 0.47 -9.37 -6.82
C ALA A 41 1.60 -8.37 -7.10
N ASN A 42 1.47 -7.47 -8.07
CA ASN A 42 2.48 -6.46 -8.36
C ASN A 42 2.77 -5.52 -7.18
N ALA A 43 1.74 -5.01 -6.51
CA ALA A 43 1.90 -4.17 -5.32
C ALA A 43 2.40 -5.00 -4.13
N THR A 44 1.87 -6.22 -3.98
CA THR A 44 2.26 -7.13 -2.89
C THR A 44 3.75 -7.50 -2.98
N HIS A 45 4.28 -7.77 -4.17
CA HIS A 45 5.71 -8.02 -4.39
C HIS A 45 6.59 -6.87 -3.88
N VAL A 46 6.22 -5.63 -4.19
CA VAL A 46 6.97 -4.44 -3.72
C VAL A 46 6.91 -4.34 -2.20
N LEU A 47 5.74 -4.51 -1.59
CA LEU A 47 5.60 -4.46 -0.14
C LEU A 47 6.37 -5.59 0.56
N HIS A 48 6.39 -6.79 -0.02
CA HIS A 48 7.20 -7.90 0.48
C HIS A 48 8.70 -7.61 0.39
N HIS A 49 9.16 -7.06 -0.74
CA HIS A 49 10.55 -6.64 -0.92
C HIS A 49 10.99 -5.57 0.10
N LEU A 50 10.08 -4.66 0.45
CA LEU A 50 10.29 -3.67 1.51
C LEU A 50 10.30 -4.26 2.93
N GLY A 51 10.06 -5.57 3.09
CA GLY A 51 10.02 -6.27 4.38
C GLY A 51 8.66 -6.19 5.10
N LEU A 52 7.61 -5.73 4.42
CA LEU A 52 6.29 -5.49 5.03
C LEU A 52 5.33 -6.68 4.93
N GLY A 53 5.75 -7.83 4.38
CA GLY A 53 4.85 -8.95 4.10
C GLY A 53 4.09 -9.47 5.33
N ALA A 54 4.78 -9.70 6.45
CA ALA A 54 4.13 -10.17 7.69
C ALA A 54 3.15 -9.14 8.26
N ALA A 55 3.52 -7.86 8.26
CA ALA A 55 2.68 -6.78 8.76
C ALA A 55 1.46 -6.56 7.85
N LEU A 56 1.63 -6.66 6.53
CA LEU A 56 0.54 -6.59 5.56
C LEU A 56 -0.44 -7.75 5.74
N ALA A 57 0.05 -8.97 5.94
CA ALA A 57 -0.79 -10.14 6.18
C ALA A 57 -1.61 -10.04 7.48
N ALA A 58 -1.13 -9.29 8.48
CA ALA A 58 -1.83 -9.09 9.75
C ALA A 58 -3.02 -8.11 9.64
N VAL A 59 -2.96 -7.15 8.71
CA VAL A 59 -4.00 -6.12 8.53
C VAL A 59 -4.84 -6.32 7.27
N GLY A 60 -4.37 -7.16 6.33
CA GLY A 60 -5.02 -7.44 5.06
C GLY A 60 -5.90 -8.68 5.08
N VAL A 61 -7.00 -8.63 4.33
CA VAL A 61 -7.87 -9.77 4.06
C VAL A 61 -7.51 -10.37 2.71
N ARG A 62 -7.45 -11.70 2.61
CA ARG A 62 -7.30 -12.42 1.33
C ARG A 62 -8.69 -12.76 0.78
N PRO A 63 -9.21 -12.03 -0.22
CA PRO A 63 -10.54 -12.31 -0.75
C PRO A 63 -10.56 -13.64 -1.51
N GLY A 64 -11.67 -14.37 -1.43
CA GLY A 64 -11.80 -15.64 -2.16
C GLY A 64 -11.95 -15.47 -3.66
N ALA A 65 -12.65 -14.42 -4.10
CA ALA A 65 -12.90 -14.16 -5.51
C ALA A 65 -13.25 -12.69 -5.76
N TYR A 66 -13.07 -12.26 -7.00
CA TYR A 66 -13.72 -11.08 -7.55
C TYR A 66 -14.99 -11.51 -8.28
N VAL A 67 -16.08 -10.77 -8.08
CA VAL A 67 -17.38 -11.11 -8.66
C VAL A 67 -17.97 -9.88 -9.31
N PHE A 68 -18.24 -9.97 -10.61
CA PHE A 68 -18.95 -8.92 -11.34
C PHE A 68 -20.44 -9.25 -11.34
N ARG A 69 -21.25 -8.25 -10.98
CA ARG A 69 -22.70 -8.36 -10.97
C ARG A 69 -23.32 -7.22 -11.78
N LEU A 70 -24.44 -7.51 -12.46
CA LEU A 70 -25.30 -6.46 -13.01
C LEU A 70 -25.84 -5.59 -11.88
N HIS A 71 -25.87 -4.28 -12.09
CA HIS A 71 -26.17 -3.32 -11.02
C HIS A 71 -27.65 -3.30 -10.61
N ASP A 72 -28.54 -3.73 -11.51
CA ASP A 72 -30.00 -3.69 -11.37
C ASP A 72 -30.57 -5.05 -10.93
N SER A 73 -30.14 -6.14 -11.56
CA SER A 73 -30.60 -7.49 -11.26
C SER A 73 -29.76 -8.21 -10.20
N GLY A 74 -28.51 -7.79 -9.99
CA GLY A 74 -27.53 -8.50 -9.15
C GLY A 74 -27.00 -9.81 -9.77
N GLU A 75 -27.40 -10.12 -11.01
CA GLU A 75 -26.97 -11.31 -11.74
C GLU A 75 -25.44 -11.35 -11.86
N GLU A 76 -24.85 -12.50 -11.58
CA GLU A 76 -23.40 -12.70 -11.69
C GLU A 76 -23.00 -12.84 -13.16
N ILE A 77 -22.25 -11.87 -13.66
CA ILE A 77 -21.74 -11.85 -15.04
C ILE A 77 -20.46 -12.67 -15.14
N HIS A 78 -19.62 -12.57 -14.11
CA HIS A 78 -18.30 -13.17 -14.13
C HIS A 78 -17.71 -13.32 -12.72
N ARG A 79 -16.83 -14.31 -12.56
CA ARG A 79 -16.09 -14.59 -11.33
C ARG A 79 -14.70 -15.08 -11.65
N PHE A 80 -13.71 -14.56 -10.93
CA PHE A 80 -12.36 -15.12 -10.91
C PHE A 80 -11.86 -15.34 -9.49
N ALA A 81 -11.16 -16.46 -9.27
CA ALA A 81 -10.59 -16.80 -7.97
C ALA A 81 -9.42 -15.87 -7.62
N LEU A 82 -9.40 -15.37 -6.39
CA LEU A 82 -8.33 -14.50 -5.84
C LEU A 82 -7.59 -15.14 -4.67
N SER A 83 -7.92 -16.40 -4.38
CA SER A 83 -7.32 -17.21 -3.32
C SER A 83 -5.97 -17.80 -3.76
N GLU A 84 -5.67 -19.03 -3.33
CA GLU A 84 -4.38 -19.70 -3.60
C GLU A 84 -4.00 -19.76 -5.08
N GLU A 85 -4.97 -19.85 -6.00
CA GLU A 85 -4.66 -19.90 -7.45
C GLU A 85 -4.01 -18.62 -7.95
N HIS A 86 -4.44 -17.45 -7.46
CA HIS A 86 -3.82 -16.17 -7.80
C HIS A 86 -2.37 -16.14 -7.34
N GLU A 87 -2.12 -16.59 -6.11
CA GLU A 87 -0.77 -16.64 -5.55
C GLU A 87 0.12 -17.64 -6.27
N LYS A 88 -0.39 -18.83 -6.63
CA LYS A 88 0.34 -19.82 -7.44
C LYS A 88 0.72 -19.25 -8.81
N LEU A 89 -0.19 -18.51 -9.46
CA LEU A 89 0.03 -17.96 -10.79
C LEU A 89 0.98 -16.74 -10.80
N HIS A 90 0.91 -15.89 -9.77
CA HIS A 90 1.60 -14.60 -9.75
C HIS A 90 2.72 -14.48 -8.71
N GLY A 91 2.94 -15.51 -7.88
CA GLY A 91 3.99 -15.56 -6.87
C GLY A 91 3.78 -14.65 -5.65
N ALA A 92 2.62 -14.01 -5.52
CA ALA A 92 2.26 -13.20 -4.36
C ALA A 92 0.74 -13.17 -4.14
N PRO A 93 0.27 -13.07 -2.88
CA PRO A 93 -1.15 -13.01 -2.56
C PRO A 93 -1.82 -11.70 -2.98
N TYR A 94 -3.13 -11.79 -3.21
CA TYR A 94 -4.01 -10.64 -3.34
C TYR A 94 -4.54 -10.21 -1.98
N TYR A 95 -4.52 -8.92 -1.69
CA TYR A 95 -5.07 -8.37 -0.44
C TYR A 95 -6.15 -7.32 -0.69
N GLN A 96 -7.14 -7.31 0.20
CA GLN A 96 -7.98 -6.16 0.49
C GLN A 96 -7.59 -5.60 1.86
N VAL A 97 -7.34 -4.29 1.93
CA VAL A 97 -6.79 -3.67 3.15
C VAL A 97 -7.26 -2.22 3.27
N HIS A 98 -7.32 -1.66 4.48
CA HIS A 98 -7.58 -0.23 4.60
C HIS A 98 -6.38 0.59 4.13
N ARG A 99 -6.66 1.67 3.39
CA ARG A 99 -5.65 2.62 2.91
C ARG A 99 -4.76 3.15 4.02
N ALA A 100 -5.36 3.47 5.18
CA ALA A 100 -4.67 4.00 6.34
C ALA A 100 -3.64 3.02 6.92
N ASP A 101 -3.92 1.72 6.88
CA ASP A 101 -2.98 0.70 7.37
C ASP A 101 -1.75 0.61 6.49
N VAL A 102 -1.93 0.52 5.16
CA VAL A 102 -0.80 0.50 4.21
C VAL A 102 0.06 1.76 4.36
N HIS A 103 -0.57 2.93 4.49
CA HIS A 103 0.14 4.19 4.71
C HIS A 103 0.95 4.17 6.01
N THR A 104 0.37 3.64 7.08
CA THR A 104 1.01 3.53 8.40
C THR A 104 2.19 2.56 8.36
N LEU A 105 2.04 1.41 7.72
CA LEU A 105 3.11 0.42 7.54
C LEU A 105 4.29 1.00 6.74
N LEU A 106 4.00 1.70 5.64
CA LEU A 106 5.03 2.36 4.84
C LEU A 106 5.75 3.48 5.62
N ALA A 107 5.00 4.31 6.35
CA ALA A 107 5.58 5.39 7.16
C ALA A 107 6.44 4.85 8.31
N ALA A 108 6.01 3.76 8.96
CA ALA A 108 6.81 3.05 9.95
C ALA A 108 8.10 2.51 9.32
N ARG A 109 8.00 1.90 8.14
CA ARG A 109 9.18 1.37 7.43
C ARG A 109 10.20 2.44 7.07
N VAL A 110 9.75 3.60 6.59
CA VAL A 110 10.63 4.75 6.33
C VAL A 110 11.34 5.19 7.60
N ARG A 111 10.63 5.29 8.73
CA ARG A 111 11.21 5.68 10.03
C ARG A 111 12.19 4.66 10.60
N GLU A 112 11.99 3.38 10.32
CA GLU A 112 12.96 2.32 10.65
C GLU A 112 14.26 2.48 9.85
N LEU A 113 14.15 2.78 8.55
CA LEU A 113 15.30 2.97 7.66
C LEU A 113 16.06 4.27 7.97
N LYS A 114 15.32 5.36 8.23
CA LYS A 114 15.86 6.66 8.65
C LYS A 114 14.84 7.42 9.49
N ARG A 115 15.15 7.57 10.78
CA ARG A 115 14.22 8.09 11.81
C ARG A 115 13.64 9.47 11.49
N ASP A 116 14.42 10.35 10.89
CA ASP A 116 14.09 11.75 10.59
C ASP A 116 13.76 12.00 9.10
N ALA A 117 13.59 10.94 8.31
CA ALA A 117 13.32 11.06 6.87
C ALA A 117 11.98 11.74 6.56
N ILE A 118 11.00 11.75 7.48
CA ILE A 118 9.69 12.38 7.25
C ILE A 118 9.60 13.66 8.08
N ARG A 119 9.57 14.81 7.41
CA ARG A 119 9.43 16.13 8.02
C ARG A 119 8.04 16.69 7.74
N LEU A 120 7.21 16.68 8.78
CA LEU A 120 5.86 17.25 8.78
C LEU A 120 5.91 18.78 8.90
N ASN A 121 4.78 19.44 8.63
CA ASN A 121 4.67 20.91 8.60
C ASN A 121 5.69 21.60 7.66
N CYS A 122 6.11 20.91 6.61
CA CYS A 122 7.10 21.39 5.66
C CYS A 122 6.48 21.48 4.26
N ARG A 123 6.17 22.71 3.82
CA ARG A 123 5.69 22.96 2.47
C ARG A 123 6.86 23.30 1.55
N VAL A 124 7.04 22.51 0.48
CA VAL A 124 8.00 22.83 -0.60
C VAL A 124 7.41 23.92 -1.48
N ILE A 125 8.18 24.99 -1.75
CA ILE A 125 7.74 26.17 -2.52
C ILE A 125 8.42 26.34 -3.89
N GLY A 126 9.39 25.48 -4.23
CA GLY A 126 10.12 25.50 -5.51
C GLY A 126 11.11 24.33 -5.61
N PHE A 127 11.74 24.17 -6.78
CA PHE A 127 12.82 23.21 -7.07
C PHE A 127 13.81 23.79 -8.09
#